data_AF-W6R8H5-F1
#
_entry.id   AF-W6R8H5-F1
#
_cell.length_a   1.000
_cell.length_b   1.000
_cell.length_c   1.000
_cell.angle_alpha   90.00
_cell.angle_beta   90.00
_cell.angle_gamma   90.00
#
_symmetry.space_group_name_H-M   'P 1'
#
loop_
_entity.id
_entity.type
_entity.pdbx_description
1 polymer ?
#
loop_
_entity_poly.entity_id
_entity_poly.type
_entity_poly.pdbx_seq_one_letter_code
_entity_poly.pdbx_strand_id
1 'polypeptide(L)'
;MTTDVPLPQPFAPTEAPPSTEGEINSLDVRLAQLELKIDEARLSGEAKHRDLLISEVRQRIRVRYWVVIIAMVAMFFMGVVLSHAAHHYFWGPVVIIPPAVAIAMFVGPIISITTITIVLLVGAFRRFKDDDMDQINVASIAAEATKSVVGR
;
A
#
# COMPACT_ATOMS: atom_id res chain seq x y z
N MET A 1 -20.37 -58.57 17.81
CA MET A 1 -20.57 -57.45 16.88
C MET A 1 -20.01 -57.89 15.54
N THR A 2 -20.87 -57.91 14.54
CA THR A 2 -20.76 -58.63 13.27
C THR A 2 -19.81 -57.94 12.30
N THR A 3 -18.91 -58.72 11.69
CA THR A 3 -18.00 -58.31 10.63
C THR A 3 -18.70 -58.40 9.28
N ASP A 4 -19.14 -57.27 8.75
CA ASP A 4 -19.71 -57.18 7.40
C ASP A 4 -18.57 -57.23 6.38
N VAL A 5 -18.38 -58.40 5.77
CA VAL A 5 -17.48 -58.62 4.64
C VAL A 5 -18.22 -58.23 3.36
N PRO A 6 -17.74 -57.22 2.59
CA PRO A 6 -18.38 -56.82 1.35
C PRO A 6 -18.33 -57.95 0.32
N LEU A 7 -19.48 -58.26 -0.30
CA LEU A 7 -19.56 -59.23 -1.37
C LEU A 7 -18.77 -58.76 -2.61
N PRO A 8 -18.07 -59.65 -3.33
CA PRO A 8 -17.38 -59.32 -4.57
C PRO A 8 -18.41 -58.86 -5.61
N GLN A 9 -18.20 -57.67 -6.17
CA GLN A 9 -19.07 -57.15 -7.22
C GLN A 9 -18.95 -57.98 -8.51
N PRO A 10 -20.05 -58.14 -9.28
CA PRO A 10 -20.01 -58.80 -10.58
C PRO A 10 -19.03 -58.06 -11.49
N PHE A 11 -18.17 -58.81 -12.17
CA PHE A 11 -17.27 -58.27 -13.20
C PHE A 11 -18.10 -57.48 -14.21
N ALA A 12 -17.87 -56.17 -14.26
CA ALA A 12 -18.46 -55.29 -15.26
C ALA A 12 -18.08 -55.80 -16.66
N PRO A 13 -18.96 -55.64 -17.66
CA PRO A 13 -18.64 -56.01 -19.04
C PRO A 13 -17.34 -55.34 -19.43
N THR A 14 -16.39 -56.11 -19.94
CA THR A 14 -15.19 -55.58 -20.58
C THR A 14 -15.65 -54.71 -21.74
N GLU A 15 -15.69 -53.39 -21.50
CA GLU A 15 -15.89 -52.41 -22.55
C GLU A 15 -14.84 -52.66 -23.61
N ALA A 16 -15.29 -52.74 -24.87
CA ALA A 16 -14.42 -52.92 -26.02
C ALA A 16 -13.27 -51.91 -25.93
N PRO A 17 -12.03 -52.30 -26.29
CA PRO A 17 -10.88 -51.40 -26.22
C PRO A 17 -11.25 -50.09 -26.91
N PRO A 18 -11.11 -48.94 -26.22
CA PRO A 18 -11.44 -47.66 -26.81
C PRO A 18 -10.69 -47.57 -28.14
N SER A 19 -11.41 -47.21 -29.21
CA SER A 19 -10.74 -46.95 -30.47
C SER A 19 -9.65 -45.91 -30.20
N THR A 20 -8.42 -46.19 -30.61
CA THR A 20 -7.25 -45.35 -30.34
C THR A 20 -7.50 -43.90 -30.72
N GLU A 21 -8.33 -43.68 -31.75
CA GLU A 21 -8.80 -42.36 -32.19
C GLU A 21 -9.67 -41.62 -31.16
N GLY A 22 -10.54 -42.31 -30.43
CA GLY A 22 -11.38 -41.70 -29.38
C GLY A 22 -10.59 -41.28 -28.14
N GLU A 23 -9.55 -42.05 -27.81
CA GLU A 23 -8.65 -41.74 -26.71
C GLU A 23 -7.77 -40.52 -27.02
N ILE A 24 -7.24 -40.44 -28.25
CA ILE A 24 -6.49 -39.28 -28.75
C ILE A 24 -7.36 -38.01 -28.71
N ASN A 25 -8.61 -38.08 -29.21
CA ASN A 25 -9.52 -36.94 -29.22
C ASN A 25 -9.86 -36.46 -27.78
N SER A 26 -9.95 -37.38 -26.82
CA SER A 26 -10.19 -37.04 -25.41
C SER A 26 -8.99 -36.35 -24.75
N LEU A 27 -7.77 -36.70 -25.17
CA LEU A 27 -6.53 -36.10 -24.68
C LEU A 27 -6.37 -34.69 -25.26
N ASP A 28 -6.67 -34.49 -26.54
CA ASP A 28 -6.62 -33.17 -27.19
C ASP A 28 -7.58 -32.17 -26.52
N VAL A 29 -8.81 -32.61 -26.21
CA VAL A 29 -9.80 -31.78 -25.49
C VAL A 29 -9.31 -31.43 -24.07
N ARG A 30 -8.69 -32.38 -23.36
CA ARG A 30 -8.12 -32.13 -22.02
C ARG A 30 -6.92 -31.20 -22.08
N LEU A 31 -6.07 -31.32 -23.11
CA LEU A 31 -4.93 -30.46 -23.33
C LEU A 31 -5.39 -29.01 -23.56
N ALA A 32 -6.37 -28.82 -24.45
CA ALA A 32 -6.96 -27.50 -24.71
C ALA A 32 -7.61 -26.89 -23.44
N GLN A 33 -8.29 -27.70 -22.62
CA GLN A 33 -8.83 -27.22 -21.33
C GLN A 33 -7.75 -26.85 -20.31
N LEU A 34 -6.63 -27.56 -20.30
CA LEU A 34 -5.49 -27.28 -19.41
C LEU A 34 -4.77 -25.99 -19.84
N GLU A 35 -4.53 -25.80 -21.14
CA GLU A 35 -3.95 -24.57 -21.68
C GLU A 35 -4.82 -23.36 -21.32
N LEU A 36 -6.14 -23.45 -21.52
CA LEU A 36 -7.07 -22.37 -21.21
C LEU A 36 -7.07 -22.04 -19.71
N LYS A 37 -7.02 -23.06 -18.83
CA LYS A 37 -6.89 -22.86 -17.37
C LYS A 37 -5.56 -22.21 -16.97
N ILE A 38 -4.45 -22.57 -17.63
CA ILE A 38 -3.13 -22.00 -17.35
C ILE A 38 -3.11 -20.52 -17.74
N ASP A 39 -3.68 -20.17 -18.90
CA ASP A 39 -3.76 -18.80 -19.37
C ASP A 39 -4.67 -17.94 -18.48
N GLU A 40 -5.83 -18.46 -18.07
CA GLU A 40 -6.71 -17.79 -17.11
C GLU A 40 -6.02 -17.60 -15.75
N ALA A 41 -5.31 -18.62 -15.26
CA ALA A 41 -4.55 -18.53 -14.02
C ALA A 41 -3.42 -17.48 -14.10
N ARG A 42 -2.70 -17.42 -15.23
CA ARG A 42 -1.65 -16.42 -15.51
C ARG A 42 -2.22 -15.01 -15.56
N LEU A 43 -3.31 -14.80 -16.30
CA LEU A 43 -4.02 -13.52 -16.35
C LEU A 43 -4.50 -13.10 -14.94
N SER A 44 -5.00 -14.05 -14.15
CA SER A 44 -5.41 -13.76 -12.76
C SER A 44 -4.22 -13.44 -11.85
N GLY A 45 -3.08 -14.07 -12.07
CA GLY A 45 -1.84 -13.86 -11.30
C GLY A 45 -1.26 -12.48 -11.57
N GLU A 46 -1.17 -12.09 -12.84
CA GLU A 46 -0.70 -10.77 -13.26
C GLU A 46 -1.65 -9.66 -12.80
N ALA A 47 -2.97 -9.87 -12.90
CA ALA A 47 -3.96 -8.92 -12.40
C ALA A 47 -3.83 -8.72 -10.88
N LYS A 48 -3.72 -9.81 -10.11
CA LYS A 48 -3.49 -9.75 -8.66
C LYS A 48 -2.17 -9.06 -8.32
N HIS A 49 -1.10 -9.34 -9.07
CA HIS A 49 0.19 -8.68 -8.84
C HIS A 49 0.09 -7.17 -9.07
N ARG A 50 -0.61 -6.74 -10.14
CA ARG A 50 -0.86 -5.33 -10.40
C ARG A 50 -1.67 -4.68 -9.27
N ASP A 51 -2.71 -5.35 -8.78
CA ASP A 51 -3.54 -4.84 -7.69
C ASP A 51 -2.75 -4.70 -6.38
N LEU A 52 -1.86 -5.66 -6.09
CA LEU A 52 -0.96 -5.58 -4.94
C LEU A 52 -0.04 -4.37 -5.03
N LEU A 53 0.62 -4.15 -6.17
CA LEU A 53 1.46 -2.97 -6.40
C LEU A 53 0.68 -1.66 -6.23
N ILE A 54 -0.54 -1.58 -6.80
CA ILE A 54 -1.40 -0.41 -6.65
C ILE A 54 -1.76 -0.16 -5.18
N SER A 55 -2.07 -1.23 -4.44
CA SER A 55 -2.43 -1.14 -3.02
C SER A 55 -1.25 -0.68 -2.15
N GLU A 56 -0.03 -1.12 -2.47
CA GLU A 56 1.20 -0.72 -1.78
C GLU A 56 1.51 0.76 -2.02
N VAL A 57 1.47 1.20 -3.28
CA VAL A 57 1.69 2.61 -3.63
C VAL A 57 0.67 3.49 -2.92
N ARG A 58 -0.61 3.10 -2.93
CA ARG A 58 -1.68 3.82 -2.22
C ARG A 58 -1.42 3.89 -0.71
N GLN A 59 -0.91 2.83 -0.11
CA GLN A 59 -0.55 2.81 1.31
C GLN A 59 0.60 3.76 1.62
N ARG A 60 1.68 3.75 0.83
CA ARG A 60 2.83 4.66 0.99
C ARG A 60 2.40 6.13 0.92
N ILE A 61 1.56 6.47 -0.06
CA ILE A 61 0.99 7.83 -0.19
C ILE A 61 0.17 8.20 1.05
N ARG A 62 -0.69 7.29 1.52
CA ARG A 62 -1.54 7.53 2.70
C ARG A 62 -0.72 7.80 3.96
N VAL A 63 0.35 7.03 4.19
CA VAL A 63 1.23 7.21 5.36
C VAL A 63 1.86 8.61 5.35
N ARG A 64 2.31 9.10 4.20
CA ARG A 64 2.88 10.46 4.08
C ARG A 64 1.87 11.55 4.45
N TYR A 65 0.62 11.43 3.98
CA TYR A 65 -0.44 12.35 4.38
C TYR A 65 -0.69 12.34 5.89
N TRP A 66 -0.67 11.17 6.52
CA TRP A 66 -0.78 11.06 7.98
C TRP A 66 0.35 11.78 8.71
N VAL A 67 1.60 11.66 8.25
CA VAL A 67 2.74 12.39 8.85
C VAL A 67 2.52 13.91 8.77
N VAL A 68 2.08 14.42 7.62
CA VAL A 68 1.80 15.86 7.45
C VAL A 68 0.66 16.32 8.38
N ILE A 69 -0.40 15.53 8.51
CA ILE A 69 -1.51 15.82 9.43
C ILE A 69 -1.01 15.86 10.87
N ILE A 70 -0.22 14.87 11.31
CA ILE A 70 0.35 14.83 12.66
C ILE A 70 1.23 16.06 12.92
N ALA A 71 2.06 16.44 11.94
CA ALA A 71 2.90 17.64 12.05
C ALA A 71 2.07 18.92 12.19
N MET A 72 0.99 19.08 11.41
CA MET A 72 0.08 20.22 11.53
C MET A 72 -0.61 20.25 12.90
N VAL A 73 -1.09 19.11 13.39
CA VAL A 73 -1.73 19.00 14.70
C VAL A 73 -0.75 19.36 15.82
N ALA A 74 0.50 18.87 15.74
CA ALA A 74 1.53 19.18 16.73
C ALA A 74 1.89 20.67 16.74
N MET A 75 2.05 21.29 15.57
CA MET A 75 2.29 22.74 15.46
C MET A 75 1.12 23.56 16.01
N PHE A 76 -0.11 23.16 15.70
CA PHE A 76 -1.31 23.82 16.21
C PHE A 76 -1.41 23.73 17.73
N PHE A 77 -1.26 22.53 18.29
CA PHE A 77 -1.27 22.30 19.74
C PHE A 77 -0.21 23.15 20.44
N MET A 78 1.01 23.19 19.90
CA MET A 78 2.08 24.01 20.45
C MET A 78 1.73 25.51 20.41
N GLY A 79 1.12 25.98 19.31
CA GLY A 79 0.65 27.36 19.19
C GLY A 79 -0.39 27.73 20.26
N VAL A 80 -1.33 26.83 20.55
CA VAL A 80 -2.33 27.02 21.61
C VAL A 80 -1.66 27.06 22.98
N VAL A 81 -0.73 26.16 23.27
CA VAL A 81 0.00 26.14 24.55
C VAL A 81 0.81 27.42 24.74
N LEU A 82 1.50 27.90 23.71
CA LEU A 82 2.28 29.14 23.78
C LEU A 82 1.37 30.36 23.94
N SER A 83 0.23 30.40 23.25
CA SER A 83 -0.75 31.47 23.39
C SER A 83 -1.34 31.51 24.81
N HIS A 84 -1.68 30.34 25.36
CA HIS A 84 -2.16 30.21 26.73
C HIS A 84 -1.12 30.65 27.76
N ALA A 85 0.13 30.20 27.59
CA ALA A 85 1.26 30.60 28.43
C ALA A 85 1.51 32.11 28.34
N ALA A 86 1.50 32.69 27.14
CA ALA A 86 1.67 34.13 26.95
C ALA A 86 0.57 34.92 27.67
N HIS A 87 -0.70 34.52 27.56
CA HIS A 87 -1.78 35.18 28.28
C HIS A 87 -1.60 35.12 29.81
N HIS A 88 -1.11 33.99 30.34
CA HIS A 88 -0.88 33.84 31.78
C HIS A 88 0.35 34.61 32.28
N TYR A 89 1.40 34.73 31.46
CA TYR A 89 2.63 35.44 31.83
C TYR A 89 2.56 36.96 31.59
N PHE A 90 1.74 37.39 30.63
CA PHE A 90 1.53 38.79 30.29
C PHE A 90 0.10 39.21 30.67
N TRP A 91 -0.19 39.27 31.97
CA TRP A 91 -1.45 39.83 32.48
C TRP A 91 -1.38 41.37 32.44
N GLY A 92 -1.40 41.94 31.23
CA GLY A 92 -1.27 43.39 31.01
C GLY A 92 0.18 43.89 30.93
N PRO A 93 0.47 45.16 31.31
CA PRO A 93 1.80 45.77 31.16
C PRO A 93 2.85 45.30 32.18
N VAL A 94 2.47 44.46 33.15
CA VAL A 94 3.36 44.01 34.22
C VAL A 94 3.95 42.66 33.84
N VAL A 95 5.25 42.64 33.57
CA VAL A 95 6.01 41.42 33.30
C VAL A 95 6.46 40.82 34.63
N ILE A 96 5.85 39.70 35.03
CA ILE A 96 6.10 39.05 36.33
C ILE A 96 7.43 38.25 36.31
N ILE A 97 7.89 37.82 35.13
CA ILE A 97 9.02 36.89 34.99
C ILE A 97 10.22 37.60 34.34
N PRO A 98 11.45 37.34 34.81
CA PRO A 98 12.66 37.83 34.15
C PRO A 98 12.65 37.52 32.65
N PRO A 99 12.89 38.51 31.77
CA PRO A 99 12.76 38.33 30.31
C PRO A 99 13.57 37.15 29.75
N ALA A 100 14.75 36.89 30.33
CA ALA A 100 15.60 35.76 29.92
C ALA A 100 14.92 34.40 30.13
N VAL A 101 14.20 34.22 31.25
CA VAL A 101 13.49 32.96 31.56
C VAL A 101 12.31 32.79 30.62
N ALA A 102 11.56 33.87 30.35
CA ALA A 102 10.47 33.83 29.38
C ALA A 102 10.99 33.40 28.00
N ILE A 103 12.04 34.05 27.49
CA ILE A 103 12.63 33.71 26.19
C ILE A 103 13.04 32.23 26.14
N ALA A 104 13.72 31.72 27.17
CA ALA A 104 14.12 30.32 27.23
C ALA A 104 12.92 29.35 27.18
N MET A 105 11.84 29.66 27.89
CA MET A 105 10.61 28.86 27.92
C MET A 105 9.87 28.83 26.57
N PHE A 106 9.97 29.87 25.75
CA PHE A 106 9.34 29.91 24.43
C PHE A 106 10.26 29.34 23.34
N VAL A 107 11.52 29.77 23.30
CA VAL A 107 12.46 29.45 22.22
C VAL A 107 12.84 27.97 22.23
N GLY A 108 13.08 27.37 23.40
CA GLY A 108 13.48 25.96 23.50
C GLY A 108 12.46 25.02 22.84
N PRO A 109 11.19 25.04 23.27
CA PRO A 109 10.15 24.22 22.67
C PRO A 109 9.91 24.51 21.17
N ILE A 110 9.97 25.77 20.73
CA ILE A 110 9.81 26.14 19.32
C ILE A 110 10.94 25.52 18.48
N ILE A 111 12.20 25.64 18.91
CA ILE A 111 13.35 25.05 18.20
C ILE A 111 13.24 23.53 18.20
N SER A 112 12.84 22.93 19.32
CA SER A 112 12.70 21.47 19.43
C SER A 112 11.66 20.92 18.45
N ILE A 113 10.44 21.48 18.46
CA ILE A 113 9.36 21.00 17.60
C ILE A 113 9.63 21.28 16.11
N THR A 114 10.20 22.45 15.78
CA THR A 114 10.55 22.78 14.39
C THR A 114 11.63 21.85 13.86
N THR A 115 12.66 21.54 14.68
CA THR A 115 13.71 20.60 14.31
C THR A 115 13.14 19.22 14.03
N ILE A 116 12.29 18.68 14.93
CA ILE A 116 11.64 17.38 14.73
C ILE A 116 10.77 17.41 13.47
N THR A 117 10.00 18.48 13.25
CA THR A 117 9.13 18.63 12.07
C THR A 117 9.93 18.65 10.77
N ILE A 118 11.06 19.38 10.73
CA ILE A 118 11.96 19.42 9.57
C ILE A 118 12.55 18.03 9.32
N VAL A 119 13.03 17.34 10.36
CA VAL A 119 13.57 15.98 10.22
C VAL A 119 12.52 15.01 9.70
N LEU A 120 11.27 15.10 10.17
CA LEU A 120 10.16 14.28 9.69
C LEU A 120 9.81 14.58 8.23
N LEU A 121 9.74 15.86 7.85
CA LEU A 121 9.47 16.27 6.47
C LEU A 121 10.59 15.82 5.54
N VAL A 122 11.86 16.05 5.90
CA VAL A 122 13.02 15.60 5.13
C VAL A 122 13.03 14.07 5.02
N GLY A 123 12.76 13.35 6.11
CA GLY A 123 12.66 11.89 6.09
C GLY A 123 11.55 11.39 5.16
N ALA A 124 10.38 12.03 5.20
CA ALA A 124 9.24 11.68 4.35
C ALA A 124 9.51 11.97 2.86
N PHE A 125 10.12 13.12 2.53
CA PHE A 125 10.40 13.53 1.16
C PHE A 125 11.65 12.88 0.56
N ARG A 126 12.68 12.61 1.36
CA ARG A 126 13.86 11.88 0.87
C ARG A 126 13.48 10.47 0.48
N ARG A 127 12.68 9.79 1.32
CA ARG A 127 12.18 8.45 1.01
C ARG A 127 11.23 8.44 -0.20
N PHE A 128 10.51 9.55 -0.46
CA PHE A 128 9.77 9.70 -1.72
C PHE A 128 10.68 9.71 -2.94
N LYS A 129 11.78 10.47 -2.90
CA LYS A 129 12.69 10.52 -4.03
C LYS A 129 13.31 9.15 -4.34
N ASP A 130 13.70 8.43 -3.30
CA ASP A 130 14.39 7.14 -3.45
C ASP A 130 13.40 6.01 -3.82
N ASP A 131 12.20 5.95 -3.22
CA ASP A 131 11.24 4.87 -3.46
C ASP A 131 10.30 5.09 -4.68
N ASP A 132 9.90 6.33 -5.00
CA ASP A 132 8.95 6.60 -6.10
C ASP A 132 9.64 6.70 -7.47
N MET A 133 10.91 7.10 -7.55
CA MET A 133 11.61 7.17 -8.84
C MET A 133 11.84 5.80 -9.48
N ASP A 134 12.02 4.75 -8.66
CA ASP A 134 12.23 3.39 -9.15
C ASP A 134 10.92 2.68 -9.53
N GLN A 135 9.78 3.08 -8.93
CA GLN A 135 8.48 2.46 -9.18
C GLN A 135 7.67 3.18 -10.26
N ILE A 136 7.86 4.48 -10.43
CA ILE A 136 7.27 5.22 -11.54
C ILE A 136 8.19 4.99 -12.74
N ASN A 137 7.92 3.93 -13.50
CA ASN A 137 8.53 3.78 -14.82
C ASN A 137 8.08 4.99 -15.66
N VAL A 138 8.92 6.02 -15.71
CA VAL A 138 8.62 7.32 -16.32
C VAL A 138 8.22 7.13 -17.79
N ALA A 139 8.70 6.04 -18.41
CA ALA A 139 8.30 5.59 -19.73
C ALA A 139 6.82 5.13 -19.80
N SER A 140 6.27 4.51 -18.75
CA SER A 140 4.85 4.13 -18.66
C SER A 140 3.94 5.34 -18.56
N ILE A 141 4.28 6.32 -17.72
CA ILE A 141 3.48 7.56 -17.60
C ILE A 141 3.60 8.40 -18.87
N ALA A 142 4.80 8.50 -19.45
CA ALA A 142 4.99 9.17 -20.74
C ALA A 142 4.22 8.46 -21.87
N ALA A 143 4.24 7.12 -21.92
CA ALA A 143 3.48 6.36 -22.90
C ALA A 143 1.96 6.52 -22.72
N GLU A 144 1.46 6.51 -21.48
CA GLU A 144 0.03 6.69 -21.19
C GLU A 144 -0.43 8.12 -21.48
N ALA A 145 0.38 9.13 -21.16
CA ALA A 145 0.14 10.52 -21.55
C ALA A 145 0.16 10.69 -23.08
N THR A 146 1.11 10.07 -23.79
CA THR A 146 1.17 10.12 -25.26
C THR A 146 -0.04 9.43 -25.88
N LYS A 147 -0.52 8.33 -25.32
CA LYS A 147 -1.72 7.61 -25.78
C LYS A 147 -3.00 8.44 -25.62
N SER A 148 -3.08 9.25 -24.58
CA SER A 148 -4.22 10.17 -24.37
C SER A 148 -4.24 11.37 -25.32
N VAL A 149 -3.08 11.74 -25.88
CA VAL A 149 -2.94 12.82 -26.87
C VAL A 149 -3.15 12.31 -28.30
N VAL A 150 -2.69 11.09 -28.62
CA VAL A 150 -2.85 10.46 -29.94
C VAL A 150 -4.24 9.85 -30.15
N GLY A 151 -4.97 9.54 -29.08
CA GLY A 151 -6.32 8.97 -29.13
C GLY A 151 -7.47 9.98 -29.34
N ARG A 152 -7.16 11.24 -29.67
CA ARG A 152 -8.12 12.28 -30.09
C ARG A 152 -7.87 12.63 -31.54
#